data_AF-A0A452ETF0-F1
#
_entry.id   AF-A0A452ETF0-F1
#
_cell.length_a   1.000
_cell.length_b   1.000
_cell.length_c   1.000
_cell.angle_alpha   90.00
_cell.angle_beta   90.00
_cell.angle_gamma   90.00
#
_symmetry.space_group_name_H-M   'P 1'
#
loop_
_entity.id
_entity.type
_entity.pdbx_description
1 polymer ?
#
loop_
_entity_poly.entity_id
_entity_poly.type
_entity_poly.pdbx_seq_one_letter_code
_entity_poly.pdbx_strand_id
1 'polypeptide(L)'
;LATLIPLMKPKIIKKRTKKFIWHQSDGYVNIKGIDTRLPRRFRGHILIGFQKFLVYNLKQLEVLLMFNKSSCAKTAHSISSKDWRTTEERAAQLAIRVPKPNVRLHSQENDLCRHLVHTFCSY
;
A
#
# COMPACT_ATOMS: atom_id res chain seq x y z
N LEU A 1 -1.22 15.78 -3.02
CA LEU A 1 -1.23 14.92 -1.81
C LEU A 1 -0.05 15.32 -0.94
N ALA A 2 -0.30 15.94 0.22
CA ALA A 2 0.76 16.29 1.16
C ALA A 2 1.52 15.03 1.58
N THR A 3 2.81 14.96 1.27
CA THR A 3 3.64 13.82 1.67
C THR A 3 4.00 13.95 3.14
N LEU A 4 3.25 13.28 4.02
CA LEU A 4 3.53 13.25 5.46
C LEU A 4 4.94 12.71 5.73
N ILE A 5 5.72 13.46 6.51
CA ILE A 5 7.10 13.17 6.88
C ILE A 5 7.10 12.33 8.17
N PRO A 6 7.78 11.17 8.21
CA PRO A 6 7.90 10.37 9.42
C PRO A 6 8.78 11.05 10.45
N LEU A 7 8.49 10.82 11.73
CA LEU A 7 9.23 11.42 12.86
C LEU A 7 10.71 10.98 12.87
N MET A 8 10.98 9.71 12.56
CA MET A 8 12.34 9.18 12.47
C MET A 8 12.59 8.55 11.10
N LYS A 9 13.75 8.86 10.51
CA LYS A 9 14.22 8.30 9.24
C LYS A 9 15.59 7.65 9.43
N PRO A 10 15.67 6.45 10.01
CA PRO A 10 16.94 5.75 10.09
C PRO A 10 17.44 5.42 8.67
N LYS A 11 18.76 5.54 8.44
CA LYS A 11 19.40 5.12 7.19
C LYS A 11 19.32 3.58 7.10
N ILE A 12 18.39 3.07 6.30
CA ILE A 12 18.20 1.62 6.15
C ILE A 12 19.27 1.08 5.20
N ILE A 13 20.37 0.57 5.76
CA ILE A 13 21.40 -0.13 5.00
C ILE A 13 20.99 -1.60 4.87
N LYS A 14 20.68 -2.04 3.64
CA LYS A 14 20.41 -3.45 3.36
C LYS A 14 21.73 -4.18 3.12
N LYS A 15 22.04 -5.16 3.97
CA LYS A 15 23.23 -6.02 3.79
C LYS A 15 23.20 -6.81 2.47
N ARG A 16 22.01 -7.13 1.99
CA ARG A 16 21.78 -7.85 0.72
C ARG A 16 20.48 -7.35 0.09
N THR A 17 20.52 -7.12 -1.22
CA THR A 17 19.35 -6.70 -2.02
C THR A 17 18.77 -7.85 -2.85
N LYS A 18 19.62 -8.82 -3.24
CA LYS A 18 19.20 -10.03 -3.96
C LYS A 18 18.29 -10.89 -3.09
N LYS A 19 17.18 -11.38 -3.67
CA LYS A 19 16.31 -12.39 -3.04
C LYS A 19 17.12 -13.65 -2.75
N PHE A 20 16.75 -14.37 -1.70
CA PHE A 20 17.25 -15.72 -1.48
C PHE A 20 16.53 -16.64 -2.47
N ILE A 21 17.29 -17.25 -3.37
CA ILE A 21 16.80 -18.18 -4.37
C ILE A 21 16.83 -19.57 -3.75
N TRP A 22 15.83 -20.40 -4.04
CA TRP A 22 15.85 -21.80 -3.62
C TRP A 22 16.93 -22.55 -4.39
N HIS A 23 17.67 -23.41 -3.70
CA HIS A 23 18.69 -24.25 -4.35
C HIS A 23 18.04 -25.08 -5.46
N GLN A 24 18.61 -25.05 -6.68
CA GLN A 24 18.10 -25.71 -7.90
C GLN A 24 16.79 -25.19 -8.50
N SER A 25 16.31 -23.99 -8.13
CA SER A 25 15.10 -23.41 -8.75
C SER A 25 15.22 -23.10 -10.23
N ASP A 26 16.44 -23.09 -10.75
CA ASP A 26 16.72 -22.64 -12.12
C ASP A 26 16.51 -23.76 -13.15
N GLY A 27 16.33 -25.02 -12.72
CA GLY A 27 16.27 -26.19 -13.60
C GLY A 27 14.90 -26.83 -13.79
N TYR A 28 13.92 -26.57 -12.92
CA TYR A 28 12.62 -27.27 -12.96
C TYR A 28 11.47 -26.37 -12.49
N VAL A 29 10.32 -26.44 -13.19
CA VAL A 29 9.10 -25.65 -12.90
C VAL A 29 8.53 -25.97 -11.52
N ASN A 30 8.65 -27.22 -11.05
CA ASN A 30 8.15 -27.69 -9.77
C ASN A 30 9.23 -28.49 -9.01
N ILE A 31 9.88 -27.87 -8.03
CA ILE A 31 10.82 -28.56 -7.13
C ILE A 31 10.02 -29.40 -6.13
N LYS A 32 10.13 -30.73 -6.20
CA LYS A 32 9.62 -31.66 -5.17
C LYS A 32 10.78 -32.05 -4.24
N GLY A 33 10.62 -31.87 -2.93
CA GLY A 33 11.55 -32.43 -1.94
C GLY A 33 11.33 -31.89 -0.53
N ILE A 34 10.89 -32.77 0.38
CA ILE A 34 10.43 -32.44 1.75
C ILE A 34 11.59 -32.38 2.77
N ASP A 35 12.84 -32.71 2.42
CA ASP A 35 13.94 -32.83 3.40
C ASP A 35 15.01 -31.74 3.31
N THR A 36 14.65 -30.48 3.54
CA THR A 36 15.65 -29.48 3.94
C THR A 36 15.24 -28.77 5.23
N ARG A 37 16.07 -28.97 6.27
CA ARG A 37 15.96 -28.34 7.59
C ARG A 37 16.34 -26.86 7.50
N LEU A 38 15.38 -25.97 7.23
CA LEU A 38 15.57 -24.52 7.44
C LEU A 38 14.41 -23.93 8.27
N PRO A 39 14.69 -23.25 9.40
CA PRO A 39 13.65 -22.67 10.23
C PRO A 39 13.06 -21.41 9.58
N ARG A 40 11.74 -21.32 9.62
CA ARG A 40 10.93 -20.20 9.13
C ARG A 40 11.19 -18.95 9.99
N ARG A 41 11.93 -17.97 9.46
CA ARG A 41 11.98 -16.60 10.02
C ARG A 41 11.11 -15.65 9.18
N PHE A 42 10.15 -15.02 9.84
CA PHE A 42 9.08 -14.21 9.24
C PHE A 42 9.56 -12.88 8.61
N ARG A 43 8.73 -12.37 7.68
CA ARG A 43 9.05 -11.43 6.59
C ARG A 43 8.96 -9.93 6.94
N GLY A 44 9.94 -9.18 6.43
CA GLY A 44 9.87 -7.83 5.81
C GLY A 44 8.83 -6.79 6.25
N HIS A 45 9.22 -5.89 7.16
CA HIS A 45 8.31 -4.93 7.81
C HIS A 45 8.40 -3.44 7.43
N ILE A 46 9.30 -2.99 6.54
CA ILE A 46 9.60 -1.53 6.48
C ILE A 46 9.54 -1.00 5.04
N LEU A 47 8.58 -0.11 4.77
CA LEU A 47 8.65 0.87 3.69
C LEU A 47 9.12 2.20 4.33
N ILE A 48 10.28 2.70 3.92
CA ILE A 48 10.71 4.11 4.06
C ILE A 48 10.27 4.77 5.39
N GLY A 49 10.78 4.27 6.51
CA GLY A 49 10.62 4.90 7.83
C GLY A 49 9.26 4.77 8.51
N PHE A 50 8.23 4.20 7.86
CA PHE A 50 6.93 3.95 8.48
C PHE A 50 6.72 2.46 8.79
N GLN A 51 6.14 2.17 9.95
CA GLN A 51 5.60 0.85 10.27
C GLN A 51 4.28 0.65 9.52
N LYS A 52 4.13 -0.49 8.84
CA LYS A 52 2.90 -0.80 8.09
C LYS A 52 1.88 -1.42 9.04
N PHE A 53 0.69 -0.83 9.10
CA PHE A 53 -0.46 -1.38 9.81
C PHE A 53 -1.54 -1.76 8.80
N LEU A 54 -1.99 -3.01 8.80
CA LEU A 54 -3.03 -3.47 7.88
C LEU A 54 -4.41 -3.07 8.39
N VAL A 55 -5.16 -2.33 7.58
CA VAL A 55 -6.49 -1.79 7.91
C VAL A 55 -7.55 -2.45 7.05
N TYR A 56 -8.62 -2.92 7.70
CA TYR A 56 -9.79 -3.54 7.09
C TYR A 56 -11.02 -2.62 7.12
N ASN A 57 -11.15 -1.76 8.15
CA ASN A 57 -12.34 -0.95 8.39
C ASN A 57 -11.99 0.49 8.79
N LEU A 58 -12.94 1.42 8.65
CA LEU A 58 -12.77 2.83 9.05
C LEU A 58 -12.42 3.00 10.53
N LYS A 59 -13.06 2.24 11.43
CA LYS A 59 -12.80 2.28 12.88
C LYS A 59 -11.35 1.96 13.24
N GLN A 60 -10.68 1.13 12.45
CA GLN A 60 -9.29 0.75 12.70
C GLN A 60 -8.30 1.89 12.38
N LEU A 61 -8.71 2.92 11.61
CA LEU A 61 -7.89 4.12 11.44
C LEU A 61 -7.81 4.97 12.70
N GLU A 62 -8.84 4.96 13.55
CA GLU A 62 -8.86 5.77 14.76
C GLU A 62 -7.84 5.29 15.79
N VAL A 63 -7.56 3.98 15.81
CA VAL A 63 -6.47 3.39 16.61
C VAL A 63 -5.10 3.97 16.24
N LEU A 64 -4.94 4.47 15.01
CA LEU A 64 -3.69 5.05 14.50
C LEU A 64 -3.57 6.56 14.75
N LEU A 65 -4.57 7.21 15.36
CA LEU A 65 -4.58 8.66 15.59
C LEU A 65 -3.33 9.12 16.34
N MET A 66 -2.94 8.39 17.39
CA MET A 66 -1.77 8.71 18.20
C MET A 66 -0.44 8.38 17.50
N PHE A 67 -0.46 7.52 16.47
CA PHE A 67 0.72 6.97 15.80
C PHE A 67 0.93 7.51 14.37
N ASN A 68 0.29 8.63 14.03
CA ASN A 68 0.25 9.18 12.68
C ASN A 68 1.63 9.48 12.05
N LYS A 69 2.65 9.83 12.85
CA LYS A 69 4.02 10.13 12.38
C LYS A 69 4.94 8.92 12.28
N SER A 70 4.58 7.77 12.85
CA SER A 70 5.42 6.55 12.87
C SER A 70 4.83 5.43 12.01
N SER A 71 3.51 5.43 11.82
CA SER A 71 2.79 4.35 11.16
C SER A 71 2.11 4.81 9.88
N CYS A 72 1.97 3.88 8.94
CA CYS A 72 1.17 4.05 7.73
C CYS A 72 0.09 2.98 7.68
N ALA A 73 -1.13 3.39 7.32
CA ALA A 73 -2.25 2.50 7.17
C ALA A 73 -2.22 1.87 5.77
N LYS A 74 -1.95 0.58 5.68
CA LYS A 74 -2.05 -0.19 4.45
C LYS A 74 -3.46 -0.78 4.36
N THR A 75 -4.19 -0.38 3.34
CA THR A 75 -5.51 -0.93 3.02
C THR A 75 -5.40 -2.42 2.67
N ALA A 76 -6.30 -3.23 3.23
CA ALA A 76 -6.47 -4.64 2.88
C ALA A 76 -6.95 -4.82 1.43
N HIS A 77 -6.65 -5.99 0.85
CA HIS A 77 -7.03 -6.30 -0.54
C HIS A 77 -8.56 -6.45 -0.73
N SER A 78 -9.28 -6.79 0.33
CA SER A 78 -10.73 -7.01 0.32
C SER A 78 -11.57 -5.72 0.27
N ILE A 79 -10.94 -4.55 0.41
CA ILE A 79 -11.64 -3.27 0.45
C ILE A 79 -12.01 -2.86 -0.99
N SER A 80 -13.30 -2.55 -1.19
CA SER A 80 -13.82 -2.07 -2.47
C SER A 80 -13.26 -0.69 -2.83
N SER A 81 -13.32 -0.32 -4.11
CA SER A 81 -12.88 1.01 -4.58
C SER A 81 -13.70 2.16 -3.97
N LYS A 82 -14.99 1.93 -3.67
CA LYS A 82 -15.88 2.92 -3.03
C LYS A 82 -15.47 3.17 -1.58
N ASP A 83 -15.29 2.10 -0.80
CA ASP A 83 -14.87 2.17 0.61
C ASP A 83 -13.43 2.67 0.74
N TRP A 84 -12.60 2.50 -0.29
CA TRP A 84 -11.27 3.06 -0.32
C TRP A 84 -11.28 4.60 -0.38
N ARG A 85 -12.21 5.21 -1.13
CA ARG A 85 -12.35 6.69 -1.17
C ARG A 85 -12.71 7.24 0.21
N THR A 86 -13.69 6.63 0.90
CA THR A 86 -14.09 7.04 2.25
C THR A 86 -12.96 6.85 3.27
N THR A 87 -12.16 5.79 3.10
CA THR A 87 -10.96 5.52 3.89
C THR A 87 -9.88 6.59 3.65
N GLU A 88 -9.64 6.99 2.40
CA GLU A 88 -8.66 8.03 2.06
C GLU A 88 -9.07 9.39 2.65
N GLU A 89 -10.34 9.76 2.50
CA GLU A 89 -10.90 11.01 3.06
C GLU A 89 -10.78 11.04 4.58
N ARG A 90 -11.15 9.95 5.26
CA ARG A 90 -11.01 9.84 6.73
C ARG A 90 -9.54 9.86 7.16
N ALA A 91 -8.66 9.19 6.43
CA ALA A 91 -7.22 9.20 6.73
C ALA A 91 -6.60 10.60 6.57
N ALA A 92 -7.06 11.37 5.57
CA ALA A 92 -6.63 12.74 5.36
C ALA A 92 -7.01 13.64 6.55
N GLN A 93 -8.23 13.49 7.10
CA GLN A 93 -8.67 14.20 8.31
C GLN A 93 -7.77 13.89 9.52
N LEU A 94 -7.39 12.62 9.70
CA LEU A 94 -6.56 12.16 10.83
C LEU A 94 -5.04 12.37 10.60
N ALA A 95 -4.66 12.93 9.45
CA ALA A 95 -3.26 13.07 9.01
C ALA A 95 -2.49 11.74 9.03
N ILE A 96 -3.12 10.64 8.60
CA ILE A 96 -2.50 9.32 8.46
C ILE A 96 -2.10 9.08 7.01
N ARG A 97 -0.89 8.56 6.80
CA ARG A 97 -0.43 8.19 5.45
C ARG A 97 -1.04 6.86 5.03
N VAL A 98 -1.85 6.89 3.96
CA VAL A 98 -2.35 5.69 3.26
C VAL A 98 -1.69 5.61 1.88
N PRO A 99 -0.92 4.56 1.55
CA PRO A 99 -0.40 4.38 0.21
C PRO A 99 -1.55 4.00 -0.72
N LYS A 100 -1.70 4.74 -1.83
CA LYS A 100 -2.68 4.40 -2.86
C LYS A 100 -2.37 3.01 -3.42
N PRO A 101 -3.33 2.07 -3.44
CA PRO A 101 -3.15 0.83 -4.17
C PRO A 101 -3.10 1.19 -5.67
N ASN A 102 -2.22 0.55 -6.43
CA ASN A 102 -2.16 0.70 -7.89
C ASN A 102 -3.38 0.01 -8.53
N VAL A 103 -4.57 0.58 -8.31
CA VAL A 103 -5.82 0.13 -8.90
C VAL A 103 -6.13 1.08 -10.03
N ARG A 104 -6.33 0.54 -11.24
CA ARG A 104 -6.89 1.30 -12.36
C ARG A 104 -8.33 1.66 -11.98
N LEU A 105 -8.52 2.83 -11.39
CA LEU A 105 -9.86 3.34 -11.14
C LEU A 105 -10.49 3.66 -12.50
N HIS A 106 -11.46 2.86 -12.95
CA HIS A 106 -12.33 3.26 -14.05
C HIS A 106 -13.13 4.47 -13.57
N SER A 107 -12.72 5.65 -14.02
CA SER A 107 -13.40 6.92 -13.72
C SER A 107 -14.59 7.06 -14.66
N GLN A 108 -15.78 6.67 -14.18
CA GLN A 108 -17.06 7.02 -14.81
C GLN A 108 -17.41 8.51 -14.61
N GLU A 109 -16.65 9.24 -13.78
CA GLU A 109 -16.79 10.68 -13.52
C GLU A 109 -16.12 11.57 -14.58
N ASN A 110 -15.45 11.00 -15.60
CA ASN A 110 -14.80 11.78 -16.68
C ASN A 110 -15.74 12.16 -17.83
N ASP A 111 -16.96 11.65 -17.88
CA ASP A 111 -17.87 11.87 -19.01
C ASP A 111 -18.63 13.20 -18.93
N LEU A 112 -18.85 13.74 -17.72
CA LEU A 112 -19.44 15.08 -17.53
C LEU A 112 -18.46 16.20 -17.92
N CYS A 113 -17.14 15.99 -17.73
CA CYS A 113 -16.12 16.93 -18.18
C CYS A 113 -15.91 16.88 -19.70
N ARG A 114 -16.14 15.74 -20.37
CA ARG A 114 -16.06 15.64 -21.84
C ARG A 114 -17.28 16.27 -22.53
N HIS A 115 -18.47 16.14 -21.96
CA HIS A 115 -19.67 16.74 -22.54
C HIS A 115 -19.60 18.27 -22.52
N LEU A 116 -19.12 18.88 -21.43
CA LEU A 116 -18.95 20.33 -21.34
C LEU A 116 -17.93 20.87 -22.36
N VAL A 117 -16.84 20.16 -22.66
CA VAL A 117 -15.86 20.60 -23.68
C VAL A 117 -16.47 20.57 -25.10
N HIS A 118 -17.41 19.67 -25.39
CA HIS A 118 -18.06 19.58 -26.70
C HIS A 118 -19.16 20.66 -26.88
N THR A 119 -19.87 21.02 -25.81
CA THR A 119 -20.89 22.08 -25.85
C THR A 119 -20.30 23.49 -25.91
N PHE A 120 -19.10 23.70 -25.36
CA PHE A 120 -18.41 25.01 -25.41
C PHE A 120 -17.56 25.24 -26.69
N CYS A 121 -17.41 24.24 -27.55
CA CYS A 121 -16.68 24.35 -28.83
C CYS A 121 -17.61 24.42 -30.06
N SER A 122 -18.94 24.55 -29.84
CA SER A 122 -19.95 24.70 -30.90
C SER A 122 -20.73 26.02 -30.84
N TYR A 123 -20.17 27.05 -30.20
CA TYR A 123 -20.61 28.45 -30.29
C TYR A 123 -19.42 29.36 -30.65
#